data_AF-A0A1D2MX94-F1
#
_entry.id   AF-A0A1D2MX94-F1
#
_cell.length_a   1.000
_cell.length_b   1.000
_cell.length_c   1.000
_cell.angle_alpha   90.00
_cell.angle_beta   90.00
_cell.angle_gamma   90.00
#
_symmetry.space_group_name_H-M   'P 1'
#
loop_
_entity.id
_entity.type
_entity.pdbx_description
1 polymer ?
#
loop_
_entity_poly.entity_id
_entity_poly.type
_entity_poly.pdbx_seq_one_letter_code
_entity_poly.pdbx_strand_id
1 'polypeptide(L)'
;MELFKHRVTVGRPLDKAVKLVALMDIIFAVFYCTLQLYEIEIYFKENGTEKQKSSDEEYSYTANSDINHPVNKFAAKIPHYMVIGVLVVGLLIEIWLCRLLYGAAKHGDAVALKKWWWLRCSLTVFNFLITIGRILEMELDFMDILFVLVYLWRIFELTLTFLFKRQLT
;
A
#
# COMPACT_ATOMS: atom_id res chain seq x y z
N MET A 1 -8.91 36.56 -25.96
CA MET A 1 -8.40 35.60 -26.95
C MET A 1 -7.01 35.16 -26.50
N GLU A 2 -6.91 34.07 -25.75
CA GLU A 2 -5.64 33.41 -25.40
C GLU A 2 -5.73 31.95 -25.90
N LEU A 3 -5.84 31.78 -27.21
CA LEU A 3 -5.77 30.45 -27.81
C LEU A 3 -4.34 30.25 -28.33
N PHE A 4 -3.75 29.12 -27.96
CA PHE A 4 -2.38 28.69 -28.27
C PHE A 4 -1.28 29.19 -27.35
N LYS A 5 -1.46 28.98 -26.04
CA LYS A 5 -0.30 28.71 -25.17
C LYS A 5 0.39 27.46 -25.74
N HIS A 6 1.61 27.63 -26.24
CA HIS A 6 2.41 26.56 -26.85
C HIS A 6 2.47 25.38 -25.87
N ARG A 7 1.76 24.29 -26.17
CA ARG A 7 1.87 23.06 -25.38
C ARG A 7 3.29 22.57 -25.57
N VAL A 8 4.10 22.68 -24.53
CA VAL A 8 5.44 22.09 -24.47
C VAL A 8 5.21 20.59 -24.51
N THR A 9 5.26 20.00 -25.70
CA THR A 9 5.33 18.55 -25.84
C THR A 9 6.62 18.12 -25.19
N VAL A 10 6.46 17.56 -24.00
CA VAL A 10 7.54 17.09 -23.18
C VAL A 10 8.39 16.12 -24.00
N GLY A 11 9.70 16.32 -24.02
CA GLY A 11 10.61 15.51 -24.82
C GLY A 11 10.45 14.01 -24.53
N ARG A 12 10.63 13.17 -25.57
CA ARG A 12 10.66 11.69 -25.48
C ARG A 12 11.35 11.09 -24.24
N PRO A 13 12.43 11.66 -23.64
CA PRO A 13 12.99 11.12 -22.41
C PRO A 13 12.03 11.17 -21.19
N LEU A 14 11.16 12.17 -21.07
CA LEU A 14 10.28 12.28 -19.90
C LEU A 14 9.17 11.23 -19.89
N ASP A 15 8.57 10.96 -21.06
CA ASP A 15 7.53 9.93 -21.20
C ASP A 15 8.07 8.53 -20.85
N LYS A 16 9.35 8.26 -21.16
CA LYS A 16 10.01 7.02 -20.75
C LYS A 16 10.25 6.96 -19.24
N ALA A 17 10.72 8.05 -18.62
CA ALA A 17 10.96 8.10 -17.19
C ALA A 17 9.67 7.92 -16.39
N VAL A 18 8.58 8.57 -16.79
CA VAL A 18 7.28 8.47 -16.10
C VAL A 18 6.70 7.06 -16.23
N LYS A 19 6.82 6.42 -17.40
CA LYS A 19 6.41 5.01 -17.56
C LYS A 19 7.22 4.07 -16.68
N LEU A 20 8.54 4.27 -16.59
CA LEU A 20 9.41 3.46 -15.75
C LEU A 20 9.05 3.62 -14.27
N VAL A 21 8.83 4.85 -13.80
CA VAL A 21 8.40 5.13 -12.44
C VAL A 21 7.06 4.46 -12.12
N ALA A 22 6.05 4.64 -12.98
CA ALA A 22 4.74 4.01 -12.79
C ALA A 22 4.81 2.46 -12.79
N LEU A 23 5.68 1.87 -13.63
CA LEU A 23 5.88 0.42 -13.66
C LEU A 23 6.55 -0.08 -12.37
N MET A 24 7.59 0.61 -11.90
CA MET A 24 8.25 0.27 -10.63
C MET A 24 7.27 0.38 -9.46
N ASP A 25 6.42 1.41 -9.44
CA ASP A 25 5.41 1.57 -8.38
C ASP A 25 4.38 0.44 -8.36
N ILE A 26 3.93 -0.03 -9.53
CA ILE A 26 3.04 -1.19 -9.60
C ILE A 26 3.75 -2.45 -9.10
N ILE A 27 5.02 -2.67 -9.49
CA ILE A 27 5.81 -3.82 -9.02
C ILE A 27 5.94 -3.77 -7.49
N PHE A 28 6.32 -2.63 -6.93
CA PHE A 28 6.43 -2.45 -5.48
C PHE A 28 5.08 -2.63 -4.78
N ALA A 29 3.99 -2.12 -5.33
CA ALA A 29 2.66 -2.27 -4.75
C ALA A 29 2.20 -3.74 -4.72
N VAL A 30 2.44 -4.49 -5.81
CA VAL A 30 2.16 -5.93 -5.87
C VAL A 30 3.03 -6.69 -4.89
N PHE A 31 4.33 -6.43 -4.89
CA PHE A 31 5.28 -7.07 -3.97
C PHE A 31 4.89 -6.81 -2.49
N TYR A 32 4.51 -5.57 -2.18
CA TYR A 32 4.03 -5.19 -0.87
C TYR A 32 2.76 -5.94 -0.47
N CYS A 33 1.79 -6.06 -1.39
CA CYS A 33 0.57 -6.82 -1.15
C CYS A 33 0.88 -8.31 -0.91
N THR A 34 1.81 -8.90 -1.67
CA THR A 34 2.19 -10.30 -1.46
C THR A 34 2.84 -10.53 -0.10
N LEU A 35 3.68 -9.60 0.36
CA LEU A 35 4.30 -9.67 1.68
C LEU A 35 3.27 -9.53 2.82
N GLN A 36 2.35 -8.59 2.71
CA GLN A 36 1.27 -8.47 3.70
C GLN A 36 0.38 -9.72 3.74
N LEU A 37 0.03 -10.28 2.59
CA LEU A 37 -0.75 -11.52 2.54
C LEU A 37 0.00 -12.69 3.20
N TYR A 38 1.33 -12.74 3.04
CA TYR A 38 2.18 -13.74 3.70
C TYR A 38 2.25 -13.56 5.22
N GLU A 39 2.39 -12.33 5.72
CA GLU A 39 2.32 -12.03 7.17
C GLU A 39 0.97 -12.47 7.77
N ILE A 40 -0.13 -12.19 7.06
CA ILE A 40 -1.48 -12.59 7.48
C ILE A 40 -1.60 -14.12 7.54
N GLU A 41 -1.03 -14.83 6.56
CA GLU A 41 -1.03 -16.29 6.53
C GLU A 41 -0.26 -16.90 7.71
N ILE A 42 0.93 -16.35 8.03
CA ILE A 42 1.71 -16.77 9.21
C ILE A 42 0.93 -16.54 10.50
N TYR A 43 0.40 -15.33 10.68
CA TYR A 43 -0.35 -14.96 11.88
C TYR A 43 -1.58 -15.86 12.09
N PHE A 44 -2.22 -16.29 10.99
CA PHE A 44 -3.33 -17.24 11.08
C PHE A 44 -2.88 -18.65 11.41
N LYS A 45 -1.76 -19.11 10.84
CA LYS A 45 -1.23 -20.44 11.12
C LYS A 45 -0.87 -20.58 12.60
N GLU A 46 -0.29 -19.56 13.21
CA GLU A 46 0.01 -19.55 14.65
C GLU A 46 -1.26 -19.52 15.50
N ASN A 47 -2.18 -18.58 15.26
CA ASN A 47 -3.43 -18.46 16.02
C ASN A 47 -4.41 -19.63 15.85
N GLY A 48 -4.41 -20.25 14.66
CA GLY A 48 -5.20 -21.46 14.39
C GLY A 48 -4.67 -22.67 15.16
N THR A 49 -3.34 -22.75 15.32
CA THR A 49 -2.69 -23.84 16.06
C THR A 49 -2.86 -23.66 17.58
N GLU A 50 -2.81 -22.42 18.09
CA GLU A 50 -3.08 -22.12 19.50
C GLU A 50 -4.54 -22.38 19.90
N LYS A 51 -5.51 -21.96 19.07
CA LYS A 51 -6.94 -22.24 19.33
C LYS A 51 -7.29 -23.73 19.28
N GLN A 52 -6.54 -24.51 18.51
CA GLN A 52 -6.73 -25.96 18.45
C GLN A 52 -6.12 -26.66 19.68
N LYS A 53 -4.96 -26.20 20.18
CA LYS A 53 -4.36 -26.70 21.43
C LYS A 53 -5.19 -26.36 22.67
N SER A 54 -5.71 -25.15 22.79
CA SER A 54 -6.55 -24.77 23.94
C SER A 54 -7.89 -25.50 23.94
N SER A 55 -8.47 -25.73 22.76
CA SER A 55 -9.65 -26.58 22.60
C SER A 55 -9.37 -28.02 23.06
N ASP A 56 -8.29 -28.66 22.59
CA ASP A 56 -8.00 -30.06 22.95
C ASP A 56 -7.69 -30.26 24.45
N GLU A 57 -7.16 -29.23 25.14
CA GLU A 57 -6.98 -29.25 26.61
C GLU A 57 -8.28 -28.99 27.38
N GLU A 58 -9.20 -28.16 26.87
CA GLU A 58 -10.48 -27.84 27.52
C GLU A 58 -11.54 -28.95 27.32
N TYR A 59 -11.51 -29.69 26.20
CA TYR A 59 -12.34 -30.88 25.96
C TYR A 59 -12.06 -32.06 26.91
N SER A 60 -10.92 -32.04 27.61
CA SER A 60 -10.59 -33.06 28.63
C SER A 60 -11.29 -32.81 29.98
N TYR A 61 -11.79 -31.60 30.25
CA TYR A 61 -12.38 -31.24 31.54
C TYR A 61 -13.89 -30.95 31.52
N THR A 62 -14.54 -30.88 30.36
CA THR A 62 -15.98 -30.58 30.26
C THR A 62 -16.73 -31.53 29.33
N ALA A 63 -16.55 -32.84 29.51
CA ALA A 63 -17.48 -33.85 29.02
C ALA A 63 -18.73 -33.91 29.92
N ASN A 64 -19.52 -32.82 29.97
CA ASN A 64 -20.92 -32.78 30.45
C ASN A 64 -21.44 -31.33 30.46
N SER A 65 -21.79 -30.77 29.30
CA SER A 65 -22.96 -29.88 29.20
C SER A 65 -23.28 -29.61 27.73
N ASP A 66 -24.35 -30.27 27.31
CA ASP A 66 -25.11 -30.08 26.09
C ASP A 66 -25.62 -28.62 26.00
N ILE A 67 -24.92 -27.72 25.30
CA ILE A 67 -25.54 -26.55 24.64
C ILE A 67 -24.76 -26.26 23.34
N ASN A 68 -25.26 -26.79 22.23
CA ASN A 68 -24.81 -26.47 20.87
C ASN A 68 -25.11 -25.00 20.53
N HIS A 69 -24.21 -24.08 20.90
CA HIS A 69 -24.13 -22.78 20.23
C HIS A 69 -23.28 -22.93 18.98
N PRO A 70 -23.81 -22.69 17.76
CA PRO A 70 -23.01 -22.67 16.55
C PRO A 70 -22.01 -21.52 16.66
N VAL A 71 -20.76 -21.83 16.98
CA VAL A 71 -19.65 -20.88 16.98
C VAL A 71 -19.61 -20.26 15.60
N ASN A 72 -20.02 -19.00 15.50
CA ASN A 72 -20.14 -18.26 14.24
C ASN A 72 -18.74 -18.11 13.62
N LYS A 73 -18.34 -19.07 12.79
CA LYS A 73 -17.09 -19.05 11.99
C LYS A 73 -16.97 -17.80 11.11
N PHE A 74 -18.05 -17.04 10.96
CA PHE A 74 -18.07 -15.74 10.31
C PHE A 74 -17.39 -14.63 11.14
N ALA A 75 -17.58 -14.59 12.46
CA ALA A 75 -17.07 -13.49 13.30
C ALA A 75 -15.53 -13.42 13.33
N ALA A 76 -14.86 -14.58 13.29
CA ALA A 76 -13.40 -14.66 13.26
C ALA A 76 -12.79 -14.31 11.89
N LYS A 77 -13.58 -14.37 10.79
CA LYS A 77 -13.12 -14.08 9.42
C LYS A 77 -13.34 -12.63 8.98
N ILE A 78 -14.23 -11.88 9.67
CA ILE A 78 -14.50 -10.45 9.41
C ILE A 78 -13.22 -9.59 9.36
N PRO A 79 -12.27 -9.68 10.31
CA PRO A 79 -11.07 -8.87 10.24
C PRO A 79 -10.20 -9.17 9.00
N HIS A 80 -10.24 -10.40 8.47
CA HIS A 80 -9.42 -10.79 7.31
C HIS A 80 -9.96 -10.18 6.02
N TYR A 81 -11.28 -10.28 5.80
CA TYR A 81 -11.90 -9.64 4.64
C TYR A 81 -11.77 -8.12 4.69
N MET A 82 -11.72 -7.53 5.89
CA MET A 82 -11.46 -6.10 6.06
C MET A 82 -10.04 -5.73 5.63
N VAL A 83 -9.01 -6.47 6.08
CA VAL A 83 -7.61 -6.21 5.69
C VAL A 83 -7.40 -6.42 4.18
N ILE A 84 -7.94 -7.49 3.61
CA ILE A 84 -7.89 -7.73 2.15
C ILE A 84 -8.62 -6.61 1.40
N GLY A 85 -9.76 -6.14 1.91
CA GLY A 85 -10.49 -5.01 1.33
C GLY A 85 -9.65 -3.73 1.31
N VAL A 86 -8.96 -3.41 2.41
CA VAL A 86 -8.05 -2.26 2.49
C VAL A 86 -6.90 -2.38 1.49
N LEU A 87 -6.31 -3.58 1.33
CA LEU A 87 -5.27 -3.85 0.34
C LEU A 87 -5.75 -3.61 -1.09
N VAL A 88 -6.92 -4.11 -1.45
CA VAL A 88 -7.52 -3.93 -2.79
C VAL A 88 -7.79 -2.45 -3.06
N VAL A 89 -8.36 -1.73 -2.08
CA VAL A 89 -8.60 -0.29 -2.21
C VAL A 89 -7.27 0.47 -2.37
N GLY A 90 -6.24 0.10 -1.61
CA GLY A 90 -4.90 0.66 -1.75
C GLY A 90 -4.32 0.48 -3.16
N LEU A 91 -4.42 -0.72 -3.73
CA LEU A 91 -3.99 -1.00 -5.11
C LEU A 91 -4.76 -0.17 -6.14
N LEU A 92 -6.08 -0.01 -5.98
CA LEU A 92 -6.88 0.81 -6.89
C LEU A 92 -6.46 2.29 -6.83
N ILE A 93 -6.15 2.80 -5.64
CA ILE A 93 -5.62 4.17 -5.45
C ILE A 93 -4.26 4.31 -6.12
N GLU A 94 -3.37 3.33 -5.98
CA GLU A 94 -2.04 3.31 -6.63
C GLU A 94 -2.15 3.32 -8.17
N ILE A 95 -3.03 2.49 -8.74
CA ILE A 95 -3.28 2.46 -10.18
C ILE A 95 -3.86 3.80 -10.66
N TRP A 96 -4.78 4.38 -9.90
CA TRP A 96 -5.37 5.68 -10.22
C TRP A 96 -4.33 6.80 -10.18
N LEU A 97 -3.44 6.80 -9.19
CA LEU A 97 -2.31 7.72 -9.09
C LEU A 97 -1.36 7.57 -10.28
N CYS A 98 -1.00 6.34 -10.66
CA CYS A 98 -0.14 6.09 -11.82
C CYS A 98 -0.77 6.65 -13.11
N ARG A 99 -2.08 6.46 -13.29
CA ARG A 99 -2.83 7.00 -14.43
C ARG A 99 -2.85 8.53 -14.42
N LEU A 100 -3.03 9.14 -13.24
CA LEU A 100 -3.02 10.60 -13.08
C LEU A 100 -1.64 11.19 -13.41
N LEU A 101 -0.55 10.57 -12.93
CA LEU A 101 0.83 10.96 -13.25
C LEU A 101 1.10 10.87 -14.75
N TYR A 102 0.72 9.75 -15.37
CA TYR A 102 0.89 9.54 -16.80
C TYR A 102 0.11 10.56 -17.63
N GLY A 103 -1.15 10.83 -17.26
CA GLY A 103 -1.97 11.86 -17.91
C GLY A 103 -1.38 13.26 -17.77
N ALA A 104 -0.93 13.62 -16.57
CA ALA A 104 -0.30 14.91 -16.31
C ALA A 104 0.99 15.09 -17.11
N ALA A 105 1.85 14.06 -17.16
CA ALA A 105 3.10 14.09 -17.91
C ALA A 105 2.87 14.16 -19.43
N LYS A 106 1.92 13.37 -19.96
CA LYS A 106 1.60 13.34 -21.39
C LYS A 106 1.05 14.67 -21.89
N HIS A 107 0.25 15.36 -21.08
CA HIS A 107 -0.38 16.63 -21.45
C HIS A 107 0.39 17.87 -20.99
N GLY A 108 1.50 17.69 -20.25
CA GLY A 108 2.26 18.80 -19.66
C GLY A 108 1.45 19.61 -18.64
N ASP A 109 0.47 18.98 -17.97
CA ASP A 109 -0.42 19.65 -17.04
C ASP A 109 0.22 19.75 -15.65
N ALA A 110 0.84 20.91 -15.39
CA ALA A 110 1.48 21.20 -14.11
C ALA A 110 0.50 21.23 -12.92
N VAL A 111 -0.78 21.53 -13.14
CA VAL A 111 -1.80 21.55 -12.07
C VAL A 111 -2.17 20.14 -11.66
N ALA A 112 -2.41 19.25 -12.63
CA ALA A 112 -2.65 17.84 -12.38
C ALA A 112 -1.43 17.18 -11.71
N LEU A 113 -0.21 17.50 -12.15
CA LEU A 113 1.02 16.99 -11.55
C LEU A 113 1.19 17.48 -10.10
N LYS A 114 0.86 18.75 -9.82
CA LYS A 114 0.87 19.29 -8.45
C LYS A 114 -0.14 18.57 -7.55
N LYS A 115 -1.35 18.31 -8.02
CA LYS A 115 -2.37 17.57 -7.26
C LYS A 115 -1.92 16.14 -6.96
N TRP A 116 -1.37 15.47 -7.98
CA TRP A 116 -0.80 14.13 -7.83
C TRP A 116 0.30 14.12 -6.76
N TRP A 117 1.25 15.07 -6.83
CA TRP A 117 2.36 15.18 -5.88
C TRP A 117 1.88 15.37 -4.44
N TRP A 118 0.87 16.23 -4.23
CA TRP A 118 0.28 16.45 -2.91
C TRP A 118 -0.40 15.20 -2.35
N LEU A 119 -1.18 14.50 -3.19
CA LEU A 119 -1.87 13.28 -2.77
C LEU A 119 -0.86 12.17 -2.46
N ARG A 120 0.18 12.04 -3.29
CA ARG A 120 1.30 11.12 -3.08
C ARG A 120 2.03 11.42 -1.77
N CYS A 121 2.35 12.68 -1.51
CA CYS A 121 2.99 13.14 -0.28
C CYS A 121 2.14 12.80 0.95
N SER A 122 0.82 13.06 0.91
CA SER A 122 -0.07 12.73 2.02
C SER A 122 -0.12 11.23 2.33
N LEU A 123 -0.11 10.37 1.30
CA LEU A 123 -0.07 8.91 1.49
C LEU A 123 1.26 8.47 2.09
N THR A 124 2.39 9.03 1.64
CA THR A 124 3.71 8.72 2.19
C THR A 124 3.79 9.11 3.67
N VAL A 125 3.29 10.29 4.04
CA VAL A 125 3.24 10.74 5.45
C VAL A 125 2.33 9.84 6.29
N PHE A 126 1.16 9.48 5.76
CA PHE A 126 0.22 8.60 6.47
C PHE A 126 0.84 7.21 6.73
N ASN A 127 1.44 6.61 5.70
CA ASN A 127 2.17 5.34 5.86
C ASN A 127 3.30 5.49 6.88
N PHE A 128 4.07 6.59 6.82
CA PHE A 128 5.19 6.81 7.74
C PHE A 128 4.73 6.85 9.20
N LEU A 129 3.59 7.46 9.50
CA LEU A 129 2.99 7.46 10.83
C LEU A 129 2.59 6.05 11.29
N ILE A 130 2.03 5.23 10.39
CA ILE A 130 1.72 3.83 10.68
C ILE A 130 3.01 3.04 10.98
N THR A 131 4.06 3.25 10.20
CA THR A 131 5.35 2.59 10.40
C THR A 131 5.99 3.00 11.73
N ILE A 132 5.94 4.29 12.12
CA ILE A 132 6.39 4.72 13.44
C ILE A 132 5.63 4.01 14.56
N GLY A 133 4.30 3.90 14.43
CA GLY A 133 3.48 3.17 15.41
C GLY A 133 3.98 1.73 15.61
N ARG A 134 4.26 1.02 14.51
CA ARG A 134 4.82 -0.34 14.54
C ARG A 134 6.19 -0.40 15.21
N ILE A 135 7.11 0.50 14.82
CA ILE A 135 8.48 0.54 15.38
C ILE A 135 8.46 0.82 16.90
N LEU A 136 7.52 1.61 17.38
CA LEU A 136 7.38 1.91 18.81
C LEU A 136 6.81 0.73 19.60
N GLU A 137 6.08 -0.19 18.97
CA GLU A 137 5.39 -1.29 19.65
C GLU A 137 6.25 -2.53 19.89
N MET A 138 7.24 -2.88 19.05
CA MET A 138 8.30 -3.89 19.38
C MET A 138 9.32 -4.12 18.24
N GLU A 139 10.38 -4.86 18.60
CA GLU A 139 11.58 -5.37 17.88
C GLU A 139 11.71 -5.11 16.38
N LEU A 140 12.87 -4.53 16.01
CA LEU A 140 13.24 -4.19 14.64
C LEU A 140 13.40 -5.47 13.79
N ASP A 141 12.46 -5.71 12.88
CA ASP A 141 12.44 -6.89 12.03
C ASP A 141 13.04 -6.61 10.64
N PHE A 142 13.37 -7.67 9.91
CA PHE A 142 13.83 -7.55 8.50
C PHE A 142 12.81 -6.80 7.63
N MET A 143 11.52 -6.92 7.95
CA MET A 143 10.44 -6.20 7.27
C MET A 143 10.59 -4.69 7.42
N ASP A 144 11.03 -4.19 8.58
CA ASP A 144 11.23 -2.76 8.81
C ASP A 144 12.37 -2.20 7.94
N ILE A 145 13.45 -2.96 7.76
CA ILE A 145 14.54 -2.58 6.85
C ILE A 145 14.02 -2.48 5.41
N LEU A 146 13.20 -3.44 4.99
CA LEU A 146 12.58 -3.41 3.67
C LEU A 146 11.64 -2.21 3.52
N PHE A 147 10.84 -1.89 4.54
CA PHE A 147 10.00 -0.70 4.57
C PHE A 147 10.82 0.58 4.40
N VAL A 148 11.95 0.70 5.10
CA VAL A 148 12.85 1.85 4.97
C VAL A 148 13.37 1.98 3.53
N LEU A 149 13.75 0.89 2.86
CA LEU A 149 14.16 0.92 1.45
C LEU A 149 13.02 1.38 0.53
N VAL A 150 11.79 0.91 0.77
CA VAL A 150 10.61 1.37 0.01
C VAL A 150 10.34 2.85 0.26
N TYR A 151 10.51 3.35 1.49
CA TYR A 151 10.41 4.79 1.79
C TYR A 151 11.46 5.63 1.06
N LEU A 152 12.72 5.18 1.04
CA LEU A 152 13.78 5.86 0.30
C LEU A 152 13.44 5.92 -1.20
N TRP A 153 12.93 4.83 -1.78
CA TRP A 153 12.42 4.82 -3.16
C TRP A 153 11.29 5.83 -3.36
N ARG A 154 10.31 5.89 -2.45
CA ARG A 154 9.18 6.84 -2.53
C ARG A 154 9.63 8.31 -2.40
N ILE A 155 10.63 8.61 -1.58
CA ILE A 155 11.21 9.96 -1.49
C ILE A 155 11.93 10.32 -2.79
N PHE A 156 12.65 9.36 -3.39
CA PHE A 156 13.29 9.55 -4.68
C PHE A 156 12.28 9.84 -5.80
N GLU A 157 11.15 9.09 -5.84
CA GLU A 157 10.02 9.32 -6.75
C GLU A 157 9.44 10.75 -6.62
N LEU A 158 9.17 11.19 -5.38
CA LEU A 158 8.67 12.54 -5.08
C LEU A 158 9.65 13.63 -5.51
N THR A 159 10.95 13.37 -5.38
CA THR A 159 12.00 14.29 -5.80
C THR A 159 12.09 14.39 -7.32
N LEU A 160 12.06 13.26 -8.02
CA LEU A 160 12.04 13.22 -9.50
C LEU A 160 10.83 13.96 -10.07
N THR A 161 9.65 13.73 -9.52
CA THR A 161 8.42 14.38 -9.98
C THR A 161 8.37 15.87 -9.65
N PHE A 162 8.99 16.28 -8.54
CA PHE A 162 9.22 17.70 -8.24
C PHE A 162 10.14 18.36 -9.27
N LEU A 163 11.22 17.68 -9.66
CA LEU A 163 12.12 18.16 -10.73
C LEU A 163 11.39 18.29 -12.07
N PHE A 164 10.52 17.33 -12.41
CA PHE A 164 9.69 17.40 -13.61
C PHE A 164 8.73 18.59 -13.60
N LYS A 165 8.10 18.87 -12.46
CA LYS A 165 7.26 20.06 -12.31
C LYS A 165 8.03 21.35 -12.57
N ARG A 166 9.28 21.43 -12.09
CA ARG A 166 10.15 22.60 -12.30
C ARG A 166 10.53 22.79 -13.78
N GLN A 167 10.60 21.72 -14.57
CA GLN A 167 10.85 21.82 -16.01
C GLN A 167 9.61 22.22 -16.82
N LEU A 168 8.40 22.03 -16.26
CA LEU A 168 7.13 22.35 -16.91
C LEU A 168 6.60 23.76 -16.57
N THR A 169 7.19 24.44 -15.57
CA THR A 169 6.83 25.81 -15.14
C THR A 169 7.83 26.80 -15.71
#